data_AF-A0A6N6M7H1-F1
#
_entry.id   AF-A0A6N6M7H1-F1
#
_cell.length_a   1.000
_cell.length_b   1.000
_cell.length_c   1.000
_cell.angle_alpha   90.00
_cell.angle_beta   90.00
_cell.angle_gamma   90.00
#
_symmetry.space_group_name_H-M   'P 1'
#
loop_
_entity.id
_entity.type
_entity.pdbx_description
1 polymer ?
#
loop_
_entity_poly.entity_id
_entity_poly.type
_entity_poly.pdbx_seq_one_letter_code
_entity_poly.pdbx_strand_id
1 'polypeptide(L)'
;MNYIFDDIEKNIIEELKNSRPQRIWTEYIKVIFEFEDHFVELECVPEIADSQNQADEAMTVKIRKVNTIYEPYKNAHIICENENITEINVVRTFLYFTDSITEPKKVKKMDSIWNRIISKIAGIRKSKIENILEGTSRSYHRQIICNPNSEDAKKASPEFSNLINVGILVKTKEKYLPIFVQSNGYGFPHLETKPFISSNELAKIIGKYELS
;
A
#
# COMPACT_ATOMS: atom_id res chain seq x y z
N MET A 1 13.19 2.99 0.54
CA MET A 1 13.40 2.27 1.81
C MET A 1 12.70 0.93 1.70
N ASN A 2 13.07 -0.09 2.49
CA ASN A 2 12.42 -1.40 2.40
C ASN A 2 11.68 -1.72 3.69
N TYR A 3 10.35 -1.79 3.60
CA TYR A 3 9.45 -2.17 4.68
C TYR A 3 9.02 -3.61 4.47
N ILE A 4 9.95 -4.53 4.68
CA ILE A 4 9.71 -5.96 4.59
C ILE A 4 9.56 -6.54 6.00
N PHE A 5 8.76 -7.60 6.11
CA PHE A 5 8.58 -8.32 7.36
C PHE A 5 9.91 -8.85 7.87
N ASP A 6 10.14 -8.67 9.15
CA ASP A 6 11.30 -9.25 9.83
C ASP A 6 11.10 -10.75 10.08
N ASP A 7 12.09 -11.39 10.71
CA ASP A 7 12.03 -12.84 10.95
C ASP A 7 11.01 -13.22 12.03
N ILE A 8 10.67 -12.31 12.95
CA ILE A 8 9.61 -12.53 13.95
C ILE A 8 8.26 -12.55 13.24
N GLU A 9 7.99 -11.55 12.41
CA GLU A 9 6.76 -11.43 11.63
C GLU A 9 6.60 -12.62 10.67
N LYS A 10 7.67 -13.05 9.99
CA LYS A 10 7.66 -14.26 9.16
C LYS A 10 7.34 -15.51 9.95
N ASN A 11 7.95 -15.70 11.12
CA ASN A 11 7.67 -16.86 11.98
C ASN A 11 6.20 -16.89 12.40
N ILE A 12 5.61 -15.75 12.75
CA ILE A 12 4.18 -15.65 13.06
C ILE A 12 3.32 -16.03 11.84
N ILE A 13 3.69 -15.57 10.64
CA ILE A 13 2.98 -15.94 9.40
C ILE A 13 3.06 -17.46 9.16
N GLU A 14 4.23 -18.08 9.38
CA GLU A 14 4.38 -19.53 9.27
C GLU A 14 3.53 -20.28 10.31
N GLU A 15 3.43 -19.78 11.55
CA GLU A 15 2.54 -20.35 12.58
C GLU A 15 1.05 -20.28 12.17
N LEU A 16 0.65 -19.20 11.48
CA LEU A 16 -0.72 -19.07 10.98
C LEU A 16 -1.03 -20.05 9.84
N LYS A 17 -0.02 -20.50 9.07
CA LYS A 17 -0.25 -21.48 8.00
C LYS A 17 -0.71 -22.81 8.59
N ASN A 18 -1.78 -23.38 8.02
CA ASN A 18 -2.41 -24.61 8.52
C ASN A 18 -3.02 -24.51 9.93
N SER A 19 -3.13 -23.30 10.47
CA SER A 19 -3.85 -23.06 11.72
C SER A 19 -5.36 -23.00 11.51
N ARG A 20 -6.10 -23.10 12.62
CA ARG A 20 -7.55 -22.95 12.67
C ARG A 20 -7.91 -21.93 13.76
N PRO A 21 -7.92 -20.63 13.46
CA PRO A 21 -8.38 -19.63 14.42
C PRO A 21 -9.82 -19.91 14.83
N GLN A 22 -10.16 -19.61 16.09
CA GLN A 22 -11.54 -19.65 16.55
C GLN A 22 -12.38 -18.65 15.76
N ARG A 23 -11.85 -17.43 15.60
CA ARG A 23 -12.46 -16.36 14.81
C ARG A 23 -11.40 -15.50 14.14
N ILE A 24 -11.78 -14.89 13.03
CA ILE A 24 -11.02 -13.79 12.41
C ILE A 24 -11.88 -12.53 12.53
N TRP A 25 -11.35 -11.51 13.17
CA TRP A 25 -12.00 -10.22 13.36
C TRP A 25 -11.41 -9.18 12.43
N THR A 26 -12.23 -8.22 12.02
CA THR A 26 -11.78 -6.97 11.41
C THR A 26 -12.17 -5.79 12.25
N GLU A 27 -11.26 -4.83 12.28
CA GLU A 27 -11.45 -3.46 12.69
C GLU A 27 -10.97 -2.56 11.55
N TYR A 28 -11.18 -1.25 11.66
CA TYR A 28 -10.81 -0.32 10.58
C TYR A 28 -9.31 -0.42 10.21
N ILE A 29 -8.42 -0.53 11.20
CA ILE A 29 -6.96 -0.61 10.99
C ILE A 29 -6.34 -1.95 11.39
N LYS A 30 -7.13 -2.91 11.90
CA LYS A 30 -6.62 -4.19 12.40
C LYS A 30 -7.38 -5.38 11.84
N VAL A 31 -6.67 -6.49 11.69
CA VAL A 31 -7.28 -7.82 11.55
C VAL A 31 -6.70 -8.73 12.62
N ILE A 32 -7.58 -9.46 13.31
CA ILE A 32 -7.20 -10.28 14.47
C ILE A 32 -7.54 -11.74 14.19
N PHE A 33 -6.57 -12.63 14.33
CA PHE A 33 -6.76 -14.07 14.38
C PHE A 33 -6.84 -14.49 15.84
N GLU A 34 -8.03 -14.82 16.32
CA GLU A 34 -8.32 -15.23 17.69
C GLU A 34 -8.07 -16.73 17.87
N PHE A 35 -7.28 -17.10 18.87
CA PHE A 35 -7.08 -18.47 19.36
C PHE A 35 -7.52 -18.57 20.84
N GLU A 36 -7.43 -19.76 21.42
CA GLU A 36 -7.94 -20.04 22.77
C GLU A 36 -7.23 -19.23 23.87
N ASP A 37 -5.91 -19.09 23.77
CA ASP A 37 -5.05 -18.49 24.80
C ASP A 37 -4.21 -17.30 24.29
N HIS A 38 -4.32 -16.96 23.01
CA HIS A 38 -3.57 -15.88 22.38
C HIS A 38 -4.32 -15.34 21.16
N PHE A 39 -3.83 -14.22 20.61
CA PHE A 39 -4.23 -13.76 19.29
C PHE A 39 -3.05 -13.27 18.47
N VAL A 40 -3.22 -13.27 17.15
CA VAL A 40 -2.30 -12.60 16.22
C VAL A 40 -3.00 -11.39 15.64
N GLU A 41 -2.40 -10.21 15.77
CA GLU A 41 -2.88 -8.98 15.18
C GLU A 41 -2.05 -8.56 13.96
N LEU A 42 -2.74 -8.07 12.93
CA LEU A 42 -2.17 -7.38 11.79
C LEU A 42 -2.69 -5.95 11.83
N GLU A 43 -1.81 -4.99 12.07
CA GLU A 43 -2.14 -3.57 12.20
C GLU A 43 -1.57 -2.77 11.03
N CYS A 44 -2.41 -1.98 10.36
CA CYS A 44 -1.95 -1.01 9.36
C CYS A 44 -1.23 0.15 10.06
N VAL A 45 0.03 0.38 9.71
CA VAL A 45 0.85 1.47 10.27
C VAL A 45 1.44 2.36 9.16
N PRO A 46 1.52 3.68 9.39
CA PRO A 46 2.24 4.58 8.51
C PRO A 46 3.74 4.53 8.80
N GLU A 47 4.57 4.48 7.75
CA GLU A 47 6.02 4.64 7.83
C GLU A 47 6.46 5.81 6.94
N ILE A 48 7.58 6.47 7.24
CA ILE A 48 8.07 7.62 6.47
C ILE A 48 8.65 7.17 5.13
N ALA A 49 7.99 7.46 4.02
CA ALA A 49 8.44 6.97 2.72
C ALA A 49 9.74 7.64 2.23
N ASP A 50 10.56 6.87 1.50
CA ASP A 50 11.61 7.48 0.65
C ASP A 50 10.92 8.19 -0.53
N SER A 51 10.87 9.52 -0.44
CA SER A 51 10.31 10.40 -1.45
C SER A 51 10.99 11.77 -1.41
N GLN A 52 10.57 12.66 -2.32
CA GLN A 52 10.99 14.06 -2.36
C GLN A 52 10.44 14.89 -1.17
N ASN A 53 9.45 14.38 -0.44
CA ASN A 53 8.75 15.09 0.63
C ASN A 53 8.72 14.28 1.93
N GLN A 54 9.27 14.86 3.00
CA GLN A 54 9.41 14.19 4.30
C GLN A 54 8.08 13.80 4.98
N ALA A 55 6.96 14.35 4.50
CA ALA A 55 5.62 14.03 5.01
C ALA A 55 4.94 12.88 4.27
N ASP A 56 5.54 12.33 3.21
CA ASP A 56 4.93 11.21 2.48
C ASP A 56 5.08 9.92 3.27
N GLU A 57 4.03 9.10 3.23
CA GLU A 57 3.96 7.88 4.00
C GLU A 57 3.85 6.64 3.12
N ALA A 58 4.46 5.56 3.60
CA ALA A 58 4.37 4.22 3.08
C ALA A 58 3.54 3.40 4.06
N MET A 59 2.32 3.03 3.68
CA MET A 59 1.46 2.18 4.49
C MET A 59 1.96 0.75 4.45
N THR A 60 2.25 0.19 5.61
CA THR A 60 2.64 -1.21 5.79
C THR A 60 1.77 -1.85 6.87
N VAL A 61 2.03 -3.12 7.16
CA VAL A 61 1.36 -3.88 8.21
C VAL A 61 2.40 -4.33 9.22
N LYS A 62 2.08 -4.25 10.51
CA LYS A 62 2.85 -4.91 11.57
C LYS A 62 2.11 -6.11 12.07
N ILE A 63 2.83 -7.22 12.22
CA ILE A 63 2.27 -8.49 12.67
C ILE A 63 2.79 -8.80 14.07
N ARG A 64 1.89 -9.02 15.02
CA ARG A 64 2.26 -9.30 16.41
C ARG A 64 1.45 -10.45 16.96
N LYS A 65 2.11 -11.31 17.74
CA LYS A 65 1.46 -12.32 18.58
C LYS A 65 1.33 -11.78 20.00
N VAL A 66 0.15 -11.88 20.57
CA VAL A 66 -0.14 -11.41 21.92
C VAL A 66 -0.66 -12.58 22.75
N ASN A 67 0.07 -12.94 23.81
CA ASN A 67 -0.21 -14.11 24.65
C ASN A 67 -1.28 -13.80 25.71
N THR A 68 -2.46 -13.40 25.26
CA THR A 68 -3.65 -13.19 26.09
C THR A 68 -4.90 -13.43 25.25
N ILE A 69 -6.04 -13.62 25.91
CA ILE A 69 -7.35 -13.72 25.26
C ILE A 69 -7.68 -12.38 24.59
N TYR A 70 -8.23 -12.44 23.38
CA TYR A 70 -8.66 -11.25 22.65
C TYR A 70 -9.98 -10.70 23.22
N GLU A 71 -10.01 -9.40 23.50
CA GLU A 71 -11.22 -8.67 23.89
C GLU A 71 -11.63 -7.73 22.74
N PRO A 72 -12.71 -8.03 22.00
CA PRO A 72 -13.08 -7.25 20.82
C PRO A 72 -13.56 -5.84 21.18
N TYR A 73 -13.11 -4.85 20.39
CA TYR A 73 -13.63 -3.49 20.47
C TYR A 73 -15.09 -3.42 19.97
N LYS A 74 -15.78 -2.35 20.36
CA LYS A 74 -17.21 -2.14 20.03
C LYS A 74 -17.52 -2.21 18.52
N ASN A 75 -16.58 -1.81 17.69
CA ASN A 75 -16.69 -1.79 16.22
C ASN A 75 -15.98 -2.97 15.54
N ALA A 76 -15.51 -3.96 16.29
CA ALA A 76 -14.94 -5.17 15.71
C ALA A 76 -16.05 -6.05 15.12
N HIS A 77 -15.77 -6.65 13.97
CA HIS A 77 -16.70 -7.54 13.27
C HIS A 77 -16.04 -8.88 12.98
N ILE A 78 -16.78 -9.97 13.21
CA ILE A 78 -16.32 -11.31 12.84
C ILE A 78 -16.42 -11.44 11.32
N ILE A 79 -15.29 -11.70 10.66
CA ILE A 79 -15.22 -12.06 9.25
C ILE A 79 -15.51 -13.55 9.06
N CYS A 80 -14.98 -14.38 9.96
CA CYS A 80 -14.86 -15.81 9.77
C CYS A 80 -14.78 -16.53 11.12
N GLU A 81 -15.31 -17.75 11.22
CA GLU A 81 -15.23 -18.56 12.43
C GLU A 81 -14.79 -19.99 12.09
N ASN A 82 -13.84 -20.51 12.86
CA ASN A 82 -13.41 -21.92 12.85
C ASN A 82 -13.05 -22.48 11.45
N GLU A 83 -12.56 -21.64 10.54
CA GLU A 83 -12.08 -22.07 9.23
C GLU A 83 -10.59 -22.40 9.26
N ASN A 84 -10.21 -23.46 8.53
CA ASN A 84 -8.81 -23.80 8.37
C ASN A 84 -8.17 -22.85 7.35
N ILE A 85 -7.00 -22.33 7.72
CA ILE A 85 -6.15 -21.59 6.79
C ILE A 85 -5.32 -22.60 6.00
N THR A 86 -5.56 -22.69 4.70
CA THR A 86 -4.88 -23.66 3.83
C THR A 86 -3.64 -23.09 3.15
N GLU A 87 -3.57 -21.76 3.01
CA GLU A 87 -2.48 -21.07 2.34
C GLU A 87 -2.38 -19.64 2.87
N ILE A 88 -1.15 -19.15 3.04
CA ILE A 88 -0.86 -17.74 3.30
C ILE A 88 0.28 -17.32 2.39
N ASN A 89 0.09 -16.22 1.66
CA ASN A 89 1.13 -15.56 0.89
C ASN A 89 1.36 -14.16 1.47
N VAL A 90 2.61 -13.74 1.56
CA VAL A 90 2.95 -12.34 1.83
C VAL A 90 2.65 -11.51 0.59
N VAL A 91 1.98 -10.38 0.79
CA VAL A 91 1.64 -9.47 -0.32
C VAL A 91 2.60 -8.30 -0.30
N ARG A 92 3.33 -8.13 -1.40
CA ARG A 92 4.33 -7.08 -1.57
C ARG A 92 3.95 -6.13 -2.69
N THR A 93 4.26 -4.86 -2.52
CA THR A 93 4.11 -3.85 -3.57
C THR A 93 5.34 -2.97 -3.67
N PHE A 94 5.44 -2.27 -4.80
CA PHE A 94 6.45 -1.26 -5.04
C PHE A 94 5.78 0.11 -5.16
N LEU A 95 6.16 1.00 -4.26
CA LEU A 95 5.64 2.35 -4.13
C LEU A 95 6.73 3.33 -4.55
N TYR A 96 6.45 4.21 -5.51
CA TYR A 96 7.39 5.26 -5.86
C TYR A 96 6.70 6.59 -6.14
N PHE A 97 7.49 7.66 -6.00
CA PHE A 97 7.02 9.03 -6.09
C PHE A 97 7.65 9.71 -7.30
N THR A 98 6.81 10.42 -8.06
CA THR A 98 7.26 11.22 -9.19
C THR A 98 6.89 12.67 -8.97
N ASP A 99 7.80 13.58 -9.29
CA ASP A 99 7.49 14.99 -9.49
C ASP A 99 7.73 15.34 -10.96
N SER A 100 6.93 16.25 -11.50
CA SER A 100 7.15 16.82 -12.85
C SER A 100 8.53 17.49 -13.01
N ILE A 101 9.26 17.72 -11.91
CA ILE A 101 10.60 18.32 -11.87
C ILE A 101 11.70 17.25 -11.97
N THR A 102 11.45 16.00 -11.56
CA THR A 102 12.47 14.94 -11.46
C THR A 102 12.52 13.97 -12.65
N GLU A 103 11.67 14.11 -13.69
CA GLU A 103 11.87 13.44 -14.99
C GLU A 103 12.80 14.26 -15.93
N PRO A 104 14.11 13.96 -16.06
CA PRO A 104 15.05 14.90 -16.67
C PRO A 104 15.14 14.84 -18.20
N LYS A 105 14.29 14.06 -18.90
CA LYS A 105 14.47 13.84 -20.36
C LYS A 105 13.33 14.32 -21.27
N LYS A 106 12.09 14.45 -20.78
CA LYS A 106 10.96 14.88 -21.62
C LYS A 106 10.50 16.33 -21.39
N VAL A 107 10.67 16.87 -20.19
CA VAL A 107 10.15 18.19 -19.82
C VAL A 107 10.90 19.35 -20.51
N LYS A 108 12.23 19.22 -20.71
CA LYS A 108 13.04 20.23 -21.41
C LYS A 108 12.52 20.60 -22.81
N LYS A 109 11.92 19.64 -23.54
CA LYS A 109 11.35 19.93 -24.87
C LYS A 109 10.07 20.75 -24.78
N MET A 110 9.17 20.43 -23.84
CA MET A 110 7.93 21.18 -23.65
C MET A 110 8.21 22.59 -23.13
N ASP A 111 9.12 22.73 -22.16
CA ASP A 111 9.52 24.04 -21.64
C ASP A 111 10.13 24.93 -22.71
N SER A 112 10.95 24.38 -23.62
CA SER A 112 11.51 25.16 -24.73
C SER A 112 10.44 25.69 -25.70
N ILE A 113 9.38 24.92 -25.93
CA ILE A 113 8.29 25.31 -26.83
C ILE A 113 7.40 26.35 -26.13
N TRP A 114 7.08 26.14 -24.85
CA TRP A 114 6.28 27.06 -24.05
C TRP A 114 7.00 28.39 -23.82
N ASN A 115 8.28 28.35 -23.47
CA ASN A 115 9.12 29.55 -23.34
C ASN A 115 9.24 30.31 -24.66
N ARG A 116 9.24 29.62 -25.82
CA ARG A 116 9.24 30.26 -27.15
C ARG A 116 7.89 30.87 -27.52
N ILE A 117 6.79 30.29 -27.05
CA ILE A 117 5.44 30.84 -27.22
C ILE A 117 5.24 32.05 -26.30
N ILE A 118 5.68 31.97 -25.05
CA ILE A 118 5.54 33.05 -24.06
C ILE A 118 6.43 34.25 -24.38
N SER A 119 7.64 34.04 -24.86
CA SER A 119 8.51 35.13 -25.33
C SER A 119 7.95 35.87 -26.55
N LYS A 120 7.13 35.22 -27.39
CA LYS A 120 6.39 35.89 -28.47
C LYS A 120 5.16 36.67 -27.98
N ILE A 121 4.60 36.29 -26.83
CA ILE A 121 3.43 36.93 -26.21
C ILE A 121 3.85 38.06 -25.23
N ALA A 122 5.15 38.15 -24.91
CA ALA A 122 5.77 39.10 -23.97
C ALA A 122 5.74 40.59 -24.39
N GLY A 123 4.79 40.99 -25.24
CA GLY A 123 4.27 42.37 -25.29
C GLY A 123 3.25 42.68 -24.20
N ILE A 124 2.80 41.70 -23.40
CA ILE A 124 1.73 41.86 -22.41
C ILE A 124 2.24 41.53 -20.99
N ARG A 125 2.50 42.59 -20.22
CA ARG A 125 2.68 42.70 -18.74
C ARG A 125 3.15 41.43 -18.00
N LYS A 126 4.47 41.35 -17.80
CA LYS A 126 5.20 40.41 -16.90
C LYS A 126 4.51 40.14 -15.55
N SER A 127 3.93 41.15 -14.91
CA SER A 127 3.45 41.05 -13.52
C SER A 127 2.18 40.20 -13.31
N LYS A 128 1.40 39.93 -14.36
CA LYS A 128 0.20 39.08 -14.24
C LYS A 128 0.50 37.61 -14.51
N ILE A 129 1.60 37.32 -15.21
CA ILE A 129 2.05 35.97 -15.53
C ILE A 129 2.85 35.37 -14.37
N GLU A 130 3.68 36.18 -13.68
CA GLU A 130 4.40 35.75 -12.47
C GLU A 130 3.44 35.28 -11.36
N ASN A 131 2.35 36.00 -11.10
CA ASN A 131 1.35 35.56 -10.11
C ASN A 131 0.57 34.30 -10.52
N ILE A 132 0.45 34.03 -11.83
CA ILE A 132 -0.18 32.79 -12.32
C ILE A 132 0.82 31.63 -12.23
N LEU A 133 2.11 31.86 -12.50
CA LEU A 133 3.19 30.87 -12.40
C LEU A 133 3.52 30.53 -10.93
N GLU A 134 3.52 31.50 -10.03
CA GLU A 134 3.67 31.25 -8.59
C GLU A 134 2.49 30.43 -8.03
N GLY A 135 1.26 30.67 -8.53
CA GLY A 135 0.07 29.90 -8.15
C GLY A 135 -0.09 28.53 -8.85
N THR A 136 0.71 28.22 -9.88
CA THR A 136 0.60 26.97 -10.67
C THR A 136 1.88 26.13 -10.70
N SER A 137 2.90 26.47 -9.92
CA SER A 137 4.07 25.63 -9.67
C SER A 137 3.76 24.42 -8.75
N ARG A 138 2.58 23.80 -8.90
CA ARG A 138 2.33 22.47 -8.33
C ARG A 138 3.22 21.50 -9.10
N SER A 139 4.36 21.11 -8.51
CA SER A 139 4.95 19.84 -8.92
C SER A 139 3.83 18.80 -8.80
N TYR A 140 3.57 18.05 -9.87
CA TYR A 140 2.60 16.98 -9.81
C TYR A 140 3.25 15.85 -9.03
N HIS A 141 3.24 15.97 -7.70
CA HIS A 141 3.65 14.93 -6.79
C HIS A 141 2.65 13.79 -6.91
N ARG A 142 3.08 12.70 -7.55
CA ARG A 142 2.22 11.55 -7.79
C ARG A 142 2.83 10.33 -7.13
N GLN A 143 1.98 9.68 -6.36
CA GLN A 143 2.23 8.37 -5.81
C GLN A 143 1.82 7.29 -6.82
N ILE A 144 2.72 6.34 -7.08
CA ILE A 144 2.48 5.22 -8.01
C ILE A 144 2.75 3.90 -7.29
N ILE A 145 1.84 2.95 -7.47
CA ILE A 145 1.92 1.59 -6.92
C ILE A 145 1.89 0.60 -8.07
N CYS A 146 2.89 -0.28 -8.11
CA CYS A 146 2.97 -1.33 -9.11
C CYS A 146 3.56 -2.62 -8.52
N ASN A 147 3.44 -3.70 -9.30
CA ASN A 147 4.10 -4.95 -8.96
C ASN A 147 5.63 -4.72 -8.97
N PRO A 148 6.37 -5.17 -7.94
CA PRO A 148 7.83 -5.02 -7.85
C PRO A 148 8.61 -5.52 -9.07
N ASN A 149 8.09 -6.51 -9.79
CA ASN A 149 8.71 -7.11 -10.96
C ASN A 149 8.25 -6.49 -12.29
N SER A 150 7.45 -5.42 -12.26
CA SER A 150 6.91 -4.77 -13.46
C SER A 150 7.91 -3.85 -14.16
N GLU A 151 7.67 -3.56 -15.44
CA GLU A 151 8.43 -2.56 -16.20
C GLU A 151 8.33 -1.14 -15.60
N ASP A 152 7.24 -0.84 -14.87
CA ASP A 152 7.10 0.46 -14.22
C ASP A 152 7.98 0.58 -12.98
N ALA A 153 8.17 -0.51 -12.22
CA ALA A 153 9.10 -0.53 -11.09
C ALA A 153 10.54 -0.27 -11.55
N LYS A 154 10.96 -0.82 -12.70
CA LYS A 154 12.30 -0.62 -13.28
C LYS A 154 12.61 0.82 -13.70
N LYS A 155 11.58 1.65 -13.92
CA LYS A 155 11.73 3.05 -14.33
C LYS A 155 11.87 4.00 -13.14
N ALA A 156 11.52 3.54 -11.94
CA ALA A 156 11.54 4.38 -10.75
C ALA A 156 12.98 4.70 -10.33
N SER A 157 13.17 5.91 -9.79
CA SER A 157 14.45 6.29 -9.18
C SER A 157 14.55 5.61 -7.81
N PRO A 158 15.62 4.84 -7.53
CA PRO A 158 15.74 4.09 -6.28
C PRO A 158 15.55 4.94 -5.01
N GLU A 159 16.03 6.18 -5.03
CA GLU A 159 15.95 7.13 -3.91
C GLU A 159 14.53 7.65 -3.60
N PHE A 160 13.56 7.45 -4.49
CA PHE A 160 12.16 7.85 -4.30
C PHE A 160 11.22 6.65 -4.39
N SER A 161 11.73 5.49 -3.97
CA SER A 161 11.04 4.22 -4.10
C SER A 161 11.14 3.36 -2.85
N ASN A 162 10.08 2.58 -2.64
CA ASN A 162 9.85 1.81 -1.44
C ASN A 162 9.33 0.42 -1.81
N LEU A 163 10.02 -0.61 -1.32
CA LEU A 163 9.53 -1.98 -1.40
C LEU A 163 8.82 -2.33 -0.09
N ILE A 164 7.54 -2.70 -0.17
CA ILE A 164 6.66 -2.74 1.01
C ILE A 164 5.92 -4.06 1.05
N ASN A 165 6.05 -4.81 2.15
CA ASN A 165 5.09 -5.83 2.51
C ASN A 165 3.85 -5.14 3.09
N VAL A 166 2.72 -5.27 2.39
CA VAL A 166 1.48 -4.56 2.69
C VAL A 166 0.46 -5.43 3.44
N GLY A 167 0.82 -6.66 3.76
CA GLY A 167 -0.03 -7.61 4.49
C GLY A 167 0.10 -9.02 3.94
N ILE A 168 -0.96 -9.82 4.11
CA ILE A 168 -1.03 -11.21 3.69
C ILE A 168 -2.31 -11.52 2.92
N LEU A 169 -2.23 -12.50 2.02
CA LEU A 169 -3.37 -13.09 1.35
C LEU A 169 -3.62 -14.47 1.97
N VAL A 170 -4.77 -14.63 2.60
CA VAL A 170 -5.15 -15.89 3.25
C VAL A 170 -6.12 -16.64 2.36
N LYS A 171 -5.94 -17.96 2.27
CA LYS A 171 -6.89 -18.86 1.62
C LYS A 171 -7.59 -19.71 2.67
N THR A 172 -8.91 -19.71 2.60
CA THR A 172 -9.79 -20.57 3.41
C THR A 172 -10.73 -21.28 2.46
N LYS A 173 -10.68 -22.62 2.42
CA LYS A 173 -11.43 -23.42 1.43
C LYS A 173 -11.16 -22.95 -0.01
N GLU A 174 -12.19 -22.52 -0.74
CA GLU A 174 -12.11 -22.02 -2.12
C GLU A 174 -12.16 -20.48 -2.23
N LYS A 175 -12.06 -19.76 -1.10
CA LYS A 175 -12.14 -18.29 -1.05
C LYS A 175 -10.84 -17.69 -0.57
N TYR A 176 -10.61 -16.44 -0.97
CA TYR A 176 -9.46 -15.65 -0.56
C TYR A 176 -9.90 -14.50 0.35
N LEU A 177 -9.09 -14.24 1.38
CA LEU A 177 -9.24 -13.16 2.32
C LEU A 177 -8.00 -12.24 2.18
N PRO A 178 -8.13 -11.09 1.47
CA PRO A 178 -7.03 -10.19 1.18
C PRO A 178 -6.75 -9.25 2.36
N ILE A 179 -5.98 -9.72 3.34
CA ILE A 179 -5.60 -8.93 4.53
C ILE A 179 -4.35 -8.12 4.21
N PHE A 180 -4.49 -7.18 3.27
CA PHE A 180 -3.41 -6.28 2.92
C PHE A 180 -3.93 -4.90 2.54
N VAL A 181 -3.08 -3.91 2.76
CA VAL A 181 -3.35 -2.51 2.44
C VAL A 181 -3.46 -2.34 0.93
N GLN A 182 -4.55 -1.72 0.49
CA GLN A 182 -4.78 -1.43 -0.92
C GLN A 182 -4.49 0.03 -1.23
N SER A 183 -3.77 0.27 -2.33
CA SER A 183 -3.53 1.61 -2.87
C SER A 183 -2.81 2.58 -1.91
N ASN A 184 -1.98 2.08 -0.97
CA ASN A 184 -1.36 2.88 0.11
C ASN A 184 -2.40 3.61 0.97
N GLY A 185 -3.63 3.10 1.03
CA GLY A 185 -4.68 3.65 1.88
C GLY A 185 -4.49 3.22 3.33
N TYR A 186 -5.08 3.97 4.25
CA TYR A 186 -5.04 3.62 5.66
C TYR A 186 -6.10 2.57 6.00
N GLY A 187 -5.68 1.48 6.67
CA GLY A 187 -6.56 0.43 7.16
C GLY A 187 -7.02 -0.61 6.13
N PHE A 188 -8.11 -1.31 6.46
CA PHE A 188 -8.67 -2.43 5.69
C PHE A 188 -10.17 -2.25 5.34
N PRO A 189 -10.59 -1.10 4.77
CA PRO A 189 -12.02 -0.81 4.54
C PRO A 189 -12.71 -1.81 3.59
N HIS A 190 -11.96 -2.46 2.71
CA HIS A 190 -12.51 -3.50 1.82
C HIS A 190 -13.01 -4.72 2.59
N LEU A 191 -12.47 -5.01 3.78
CA LEU A 191 -12.90 -6.14 4.61
C LEU A 191 -14.24 -5.88 5.31
N GLU A 192 -14.59 -4.63 5.58
CA GLU A 192 -15.89 -4.25 6.15
C GLU A 192 -17.05 -4.45 5.17
N THR A 193 -16.77 -4.39 3.87
CA THR A 193 -17.79 -4.50 2.81
C THR A 193 -17.87 -5.89 2.20
N LYS A 194 -16.72 -6.45 1.81
CA LYS A 194 -16.63 -7.77 1.18
C LYS A 194 -15.30 -8.45 1.55
N PRO A 195 -15.24 -9.14 2.69
CA PRO A 195 -13.99 -9.72 3.17
C PRO A 195 -13.49 -10.86 2.29
N PHE A 196 -14.38 -11.73 1.81
CA PHE A 196 -14.00 -12.85 0.96
C PHE A 196 -14.22 -12.57 -0.52
N ILE A 197 -13.22 -12.90 -1.33
CA ILE A 197 -13.24 -12.75 -2.78
C ILE A 197 -12.98 -14.09 -3.48
N SER A 198 -13.53 -14.23 -4.68
CA SER A 198 -13.26 -15.35 -5.58
C SER A 198 -11.91 -15.21 -6.29
N SER A 199 -11.43 -16.31 -6.89
CA SER A 199 -10.21 -16.29 -7.72
C SER A 199 -10.28 -15.24 -8.85
N ASN A 200 -11.43 -15.11 -9.51
CA ASN A 200 -11.64 -14.14 -10.59
C ASN A 200 -11.58 -12.69 -10.10
N GLU A 201 -11.98 -12.43 -8.87
CA GLU A 201 -11.91 -11.10 -8.26
C GLU A 201 -10.50 -10.80 -7.77
N LEU A 202 -9.81 -11.78 -7.20
CA LEU A 202 -8.41 -11.68 -6.83
C LEU A 202 -7.55 -11.30 -8.04
N ALA A 203 -7.76 -11.94 -9.19
CA ALA A 203 -7.04 -11.65 -10.43
C ALA A 203 -7.17 -10.17 -10.87
N LYS A 204 -8.27 -9.50 -10.53
CA LYS A 204 -8.49 -8.08 -10.88
C LYS A 204 -7.70 -7.11 -10.00
N ILE A 205 -7.41 -7.50 -8.75
CA ILE A 205 -6.74 -6.62 -7.79
C ILE A 205 -5.24 -6.94 -7.64
N ILE A 206 -4.84 -8.20 -7.86
CA ILE A 206 -3.49 -8.65 -7.53
C ILE A 206 -2.41 -8.19 -8.53
N GLY A 207 -2.79 -7.68 -9.70
CA GLY A 207 -1.83 -7.28 -10.74
C GLY A 207 -0.80 -6.21 -10.32
N LYS A 208 -1.07 -5.46 -9.25
CA LYS A 208 -0.13 -4.47 -8.66
C LYS A 208 0.73 -5.03 -7.53
N TYR A 209 0.61 -6.31 -7.23
CA TYR A 209 1.23 -6.93 -6.06
C TYR A 209 1.97 -8.20 -6.46
N GLU A 210 3.03 -8.50 -5.73
CA GLU A 210 3.72 -9.76 -5.74
C GLU A 210 3.23 -10.61 -4.56
N LEU A 211 3.04 -11.91 -4.81
CA LEU A 211 2.75 -12.91 -3.77
C LEU A 211 4.04 -13.71 -3.53
N SER A 212 4.48 -13.80 -2.27
CA SER A 212 5.68 -14.55 -1.86
C SER A 212 5.45 -15.46 -0.66
#